data_AF-A0AA89RVK8-F1
#
_entry.id   AF-A0AA89RVK8-F1
#
_cell.length_a   1.000
_cell.length_b   1.000
_cell.length_c   1.000
_cell.angle_alpha   90.00
_cell.angle_beta   90.00
_cell.angle_gamma   90.00
#
_symmetry.space_group_name_H-M   'P 1'
#
loop_
_entity.id
_entity.type
_entity.pdbx_description
1 polymer ?
#
loop_
_entity_poly.entity_id
_entity_poly.type
_entity_poly.pdbx_seq_one_letter_code
_entity_poly.pdbx_strand_id
1 'polypeptide(L)'
;MNEHAELLGRLLPPVSYDPRESHLAVELAAEGKALDRAFADAETIVNGITPFFAQQLLPDWERVCGITPAVDTTLQQRVSIVVAKVNETGGMSIPYFTRLAAALGYRIEIIEPDPFRVDENSVGDALWIEDIIYEWGVIVHGSPSLEIYFRVDESAVGEPLLTFADPILESVFQDLKPADTFVYFIYQEE
;
A
#
# COMPACT_ATOMS: atom_id res chain seq x y z
N MET A 1 4.02 23.92 31.25
CA MET A 1 4.89 24.45 30.18
C MET A 1 4.91 25.95 30.36
N ASN A 2 6.07 26.58 30.45
CA ASN A 2 6.14 28.04 30.45
C ASN A 2 5.79 28.53 29.04
N GLU A 3 4.89 29.50 28.91
CA GLU A 3 4.57 30.13 27.63
C GLU A 3 5.82 30.85 27.08
N HIS A 4 6.08 30.76 25.78
CA HIS A 4 7.30 31.30 25.18
C HIS A 4 7.46 32.82 25.39
N ALA A 5 6.36 33.55 25.59
CA ALA A 5 6.38 34.98 25.93
C ALA A 5 7.20 35.29 27.20
N GLU A 6 7.11 34.45 28.23
CA GLU A 6 7.90 34.62 29.45
C GLU A 6 9.39 34.37 29.22
N LEU A 7 9.72 33.38 28.39
CA LEU A 7 11.09 33.06 28.00
C LEU A 7 11.71 34.22 27.22
N LEU A 8 11.00 34.76 26.23
CA LEU A 8 11.45 35.92 25.47
C LEU A 8 11.71 37.12 26.39
N GLY A 9 10.80 37.41 27.33
CA GLY A 9 11.00 38.48 28.32
C GLY A 9 12.23 38.29 29.20
N ARG A 10 12.62 37.05 29.51
CA ARG A 10 13.84 36.73 30.28
C ARG A 10 15.14 36.84 29.47
N LEU A 11 15.06 36.72 28.15
CA LEU A 11 16.21 36.84 27.25
C LEU A 11 16.58 38.30 26.96
N LEU A 12 15.70 39.25 27.28
CA LEU A 12 15.98 40.67 27.15
C LEU A 12 17.04 41.13 28.17
N PRO A 13 17.92 42.07 27.79
CA PRO A 13 18.88 42.66 28.72
C PRO A 13 18.15 43.32 29.91
N PRO A 14 18.43 42.89 31.16
CA PRO A 14 17.60 43.22 32.33
C PRO A 14 17.65 44.70 32.75
N VAL A 15 18.63 45.46 32.23
CA VAL A 15 18.82 46.88 32.57
C VAL A 15 18.28 47.81 31.48
N SER A 16 18.13 47.31 30.25
CA SER A 16 17.76 48.14 29.09
C SER A 16 16.28 48.13 28.76
N TYR A 17 15.56 47.08 29.16
CA TYR A 17 14.14 46.90 28.87
C TYR A 17 13.39 46.52 30.14
N ASP A 18 12.18 47.10 30.32
CA ASP A 18 11.22 46.62 31.31
C ASP A 18 10.25 45.66 30.63
N PRO A 19 10.31 44.34 30.89
CA PRO A 19 9.41 43.36 30.28
C PRO A 19 7.92 43.59 30.61
N ARG A 20 7.60 44.45 31.59
CA ARG A 20 6.23 44.81 31.97
C ARG A 20 5.72 46.07 31.27
N GLU A 21 6.54 46.73 30.47
CA GLU A 21 6.10 47.84 29.62
C GLU A 21 5.01 47.35 28.65
N SER A 22 3.95 48.14 28.45
CA SER A 22 2.72 47.66 27.83
C SER A 22 2.87 47.33 26.35
N HIS A 23 3.65 48.09 25.59
CA HIS A 23 3.87 47.83 24.16
C HIS A 23 4.76 46.61 23.97
N LEU A 24 5.86 46.53 24.74
CA LEU A 24 6.76 45.39 24.71
C LEU A 24 6.06 44.10 25.16
N ALA A 25 5.22 44.15 26.19
CA ALA A 25 4.46 42.99 26.65
C ALA A 25 3.51 42.46 25.56
N VAL A 26 2.91 43.36 24.76
CA VAL A 26 2.05 42.97 23.62
C VAL A 26 2.87 42.29 22.51
N GLU A 27 4.05 42.83 22.19
CA GLU A 27 4.96 42.21 21.20
C GLU A 27 5.44 40.83 21.66
N LEU A 28 5.93 40.72 22.90
CA LEU A 28 6.36 39.46 23.50
C LEU A 28 5.24 38.41 23.53
N ALA A 29 4.00 38.83 23.81
CA ALA A 29 2.85 37.94 23.78
C ALA A 29 2.52 37.45 22.35
N ALA A 30 2.60 38.34 21.35
CA ALA A 30 2.34 37.99 19.96
C ALA A 30 3.40 37.03 19.40
N GLU A 31 4.69 37.32 19.64
CA GLU A 31 5.81 36.47 19.23
C GLU A 31 5.82 35.14 19.98
N GLY A 32 5.61 35.18 21.31
CA GLY A 32 5.50 33.99 22.14
C GLY A 32 4.42 33.05 21.62
N LYS A 33 3.23 33.58 21.30
CA LYS A 33 2.13 32.79 20.72
C LYS A 33 2.47 32.19 19.35
N ALA A 34 3.28 32.87 18.53
CA ALA A 34 3.74 32.32 17.26
C ALA A 34 4.71 31.15 17.49
N LEU A 35 5.62 31.26 18.47
CA LEU A 35 6.54 30.18 18.84
C LEU A 35 5.82 29.00 19.49
N ASP A 36 4.85 29.24 20.38
CA ASP A 36 4.03 28.20 21.00
C ASP A 36 3.29 27.37 19.92
N ARG A 37 2.73 28.03 18.90
CA ARG A 37 2.12 27.36 17.75
C ARG A 37 3.13 26.55 16.96
N ALA A 38 4.26 27.14 16.60
CA ALA A 38 5.31 26.43 15.86
C ALA A 38 5.82 25.19 16.62
N PHE A 39 5.92 25.27 17.95
CA PHE A 39 6.32 24.16 18.80
C PHE A 39 5.26 23.05 18.83
N ALA A 40 3.97 23.38 18.94
CA ALA A 40 2.89 22.42 18.86
C ALA A 40 2.79 21.75 17.47
N ASP A 41 3.02 22.51 16.40
CA ASP A 41 3.06 21.99 15.04
C ASP A 41 4.26 21.03 14.85
N ALA A 42 5.41 21.34 15.45
CA ALA A 42 6.58 20.47 15.41
C ALA A 42 6.30 19.09 16.06
N GLU A 43 5.59 19.06 17.19
CA GLU A 43 5.17 17.80 17.83
C GLU A 43 4.22 17.00 16.92
N THR A 44 3.31 17.69 16.21
CA THR A 44 2.42 17.07 15.22
C THR A 44 3.22 16.42 14.08
N ILE A 45 4.24 17.12 13.57
CA ILE A 45 5.12 16.60 12.51
C ILE A 45 5.92 15.38 12.98
N VAL A 46 6.46 15.41 14.21
CA VAL A 46 7.20 14.28 14.79
C VAL A 46 6.29 13.06 14.91
N ASN A 47 5.05 13.25 15.35
CA ASN A 47 4.04 12.18 15.40
C ASN A 47 3.69 11.64 14.00
N GLY A 48 3.79 12.47 12.97
CA GLY A 48 3.64 12.12 11.55
C GLY A 48 4.65 11.11 11.00
N ILE A 49 5.81 10.96 11.64
CA ILE A 49 6.89 10.07 11.17
C ILE A 49 6.44 8.61 11.12
N THR A 50 5.48 8.22 11.96
CA THR A 50 4.92 6.86 11.96
C THR A 50 3.43 6.90 11.70
N PRO A 51 2.87 5.91 10.96
CA PRO A 51 1.44 5.89 10.67
C PRO A 51 0.58 5.75 11.94
N PHE A 52 1.12 5.20 13.03
CA PHE A 52 0.42 5.00 14.30
C PHE A 52 -0.04 6.30 14.95
N PHE A 53 0.76 7.37 14.82
CA PHE A 53 0.50 8.66 15.46
C PHE A 53 0.23 9.79 14.47
N ALA A 54 0.22 9.50 13.16
CA ALA A 54 0.15 10.52 12.13
C ALA A 54 -1.14 11.35 12.16
N GLN A 55 -2.28 10.79 12.62
CA GLN A 55 -3.56 11.50 12.75
C GLN A 55 -3.90 12.37 11.53
N GLN A 56 -3.70 13.70 11.62
CA GLN A 56 -3.95 14.67 10.54
C GLN A 56 -3.03 14.48 9.32
N LEU A 57 -1.86 13.87 9.53
CA LEU A 57 -0.86 13.53 8.50
C LEU A 57 -1.05 12.11 7.94
N LEU A 58 -2.05 11.35 8.41
CA LEU A 58 -2.38 10.03 7.86
C LEU A 58 -2.72 10.05 6.35
N PRO A 59 -3.40 11.07 5.81
CA PRO A 59 -3.66 11.16 4.37
C PRO A 59 -2.40 11.14 3.49
N ASP A 60 -1.27 11.65 3.98
CA ASP A 60 0.00 11.59 3.24
C ASP A 60 0.55 10.17 3.17
N TRP A 61 0.40 9.38 4.23
CA TRP A 61 0.73 7.96 4.22
C TRP A 61 -0.14 7.20 3.25
N GLU A 62 -1.45 7.45 3.25
CA GLU A 62 -2.40 6.82 2.33
C GLU A 62 -2.03 7.13 0.88
N ARG A 63 -1.69 8.39 0.57
CA ARG A 63 -1.21 8.80 -0.75
C ARG A 63 0.07 8.07 -1.15
N VAL A 64 1.06 7.96 -0.26
CA VAL A 64 2.33 7.25 -0.54
C VAL A 64 2.10 5.75 -0.74
N CYS A 65 1.19 5.16 0.03
CA CYS A 65 0.83 3.75 -0.05
C CYS A 65 -0.20 3.42 -1.16
N GLY A 66 -0.67 4.41 -1.92
CA GLY A 66 -1.69 4.22 -2.95
C GLY A 66 -3.07 3.81 -2.42
N ILE A 67 -3.36 4.09 -1.15
CA ILE A 67 -4.61 3.69 -0.48
C ILE A 67 -5.66 4.79 -0.67
N THR A 68 -6.85 4.41 -1.12
CA THR A 68 -8.03 5.29 -1.10
C THR A 68 -9.04 4.73 -0.09
N PRO A 69 -9.12 5.30 1.13
CA PRO A 69 -10.04 4.80 2.15
C PRO A 69 -11.50 5.05 1.77
N ALA A 70 -12.39 4.12 2.11
CA ALA A 70 -13.83 4.32 1.94
C ALA A 70 -14.36 5.39 2.90
N VAL A 71 -15.43 6.08 2.50
CA VAL A 71 -15.97 7.28 3.18
C VAL A 71 -16.37 7.01 4.63
N ASP A 72 -16.74 5.78 4.95
CA ASP A 72 -17.22 5.31 6.25
C ASP A 72 -16.13 4.66 7.13
N THR A 73 -14.88 4.63 6.69
CA THR A 73 -13.78 4.03 7.47
C THR A 73 -13.35 4.90 8.64
N THR A 74 -13.17 4.24 9.80
CA THR A 74 -12.65 4.89 11.01
C THR A 74 -11.15 5.19 10.88
N LEU A 75 -10.65 6.16 11.66
CA LEU A 75 -9.21 6.47 11.71
C LEU A 75 -8.38 5.23 12.04
N GLN A 76 -8.83 4.40 12.98
CA GLN A 76 -8.10 3.20 13.40
C GLN A 76 -8.00 2.16 12.26
N GLN A 77 -9.09 1.95 11.52
CA GLN A 77 -9.08 1.07 10.35
C GLN A 77 -8.14 1.59 9.28
N ARG A 78 -8.15 2.90 9.01
CA ARG A 78 -7.24 3.54 8.05
C ARG A 78 -5.78 3.34 8.43
N VAL A 79 -5.43 3.56 9.70
CA VAL A 79 -4.08 3.27 10.23
C VAL A 79 -3.73 1.79 10.04
N SER A 80 -4.65 0.86 10.35
CA SER A 80 -4.36 -0.57 10.18
C SER A 80 -4.10 -0.97 8.73
N ILE A 81 -4.80 -0.36 7.76
CA ILE A 81 -4.59 -0.63 6.33
C ILE A 81 -3.22 -0.09 5.90
N VAL A 82 -2.87 1.14 6.29
CA VAL A 82 -1.55 1.71 6.01
C VAL A 82 -0.44 0.85 6.62
N VAL A 83 -0.58 0.45 7.89
CA VAL A 83 0.41 -0.39 8.58
C VAL A 83 0.51 -1.76 7.91
N ALA A 84 -0.60 -2.36 7.49
CA ALA A 84 -0.59 -3.61 6.73
C ALA A 84 0.19 -3.42 5.42
N LYS A 85 -0.10 -2.36 4.65
CA LYS A 85 0.58 -2.06 3.37
C LYS A 85 2.07 -1.80 3.54
N VAL A 86 2.48 -1.09 4.59
CA VAL A 86 3.91 -0.86 4.90
C VAL A 86 4.62 -2.15 5.32
N ASN A 87 3.90 -3.05 6.00
CA ASN A 87 4.42 -4.35 6.41
C ASN A 87 4.25 -5.44 5.34
N GLU A 88 3.59 -5.15 4.22
CA GLU A 88 3.55 -6.05 3.07
C GLU A 88 4.99 -6.25 2.61
N THR A 89 5.57 -7.37 3.04
CA THR A 89 6.87 -7.81 2.55
C THR A 89 6.62 -8.36 1.16
N GLY A 90 6.51 -7.48 0.17
CA GLY A 90 6.46 -7.85 -1.23
C GLY A 90 7.65 -8.76 -1.56
N GLY A 91 7.40 -9.83 -2.29
CA GLY A 91 8.43 -10.79 -2.65
C GLY A 91 8.25 -11.28 -4.07
N MET A 92 9.32 -11.27 -4.85
CA MET A 92 9.34 -11.87 -6.19
C MET A 92 9.79 -13.33 -6.10
N SER A 93 9.12 -14.14 -5.28
CA SER A 93 9.50 -15.54 -5.08
C SER A 93 8.26 -16.44 -5.07
N ILE A 94 8.40 -17.65 -5.61
CA ILE A 94 7.34 -18.67 -5.58
C ILE A 94 6.77 -18.85 -4.16
N PRO A 95 7.58 -19.00 -3.08
CA PRO A 95 7.04 -19.15 -1.73
C PRO A 95 6.22 -17.95 -1.23
N TYR A 96 6.50 -16.73 -1.72
CA TYR A 96 5.70 -15.55 -1.38
C TYR A 96 4.29 -15.67 -1.97
N PHE A 97 4.19 -15.89 -3.28
CA PHE A 97 2.91 -16.03 -3.97
C PHE A 97 2.12 -17.26 -3.49
N THR A 98 2.78 -18.38 -3.19
CA THR A 98 2.10 -19.55 -2.59
C THR A 98 1.49 -19.24 -1.23
N ARG A 99 2.20 -18.50 -0.35
CA ARG A 99 1.66 -18.09 0.96
C ARG A 99 0.51 -17.09 0.81
N LEU A 100 0.63 -16.17 -0.14
CA LEU A 100 -0.40 -15.19 -0.45
C LEU A 100 -1.69 -15.87 -0.91
N ALA A 101 -1.59 -16.80 -1.86
CA ALA A 101 -2.73 -17.59 -2.32
C ALA A 101 -3.34 -18.43 -1.20
N ALA A 102 -2.51 -19.06 -0.36
CA ALA A 102 -2.99 -19.83 0.79
C ALA A 102 -3.74 -18.95 1.82
N ALA A 103 -3.29 -17.71 2.03
CA ALA A 103 -3.99 -16.76 2.91
C ALA A 103 -5.35 -16.34 2.35
N LEU A 104 -5.50 -16.34 1.02
CA LEU A 104 -6.76 -16.10 0.31
C LEU A 104 -7.64 -17.37 0.21
N GLY A 105 -7.13 -18.54 0.66
CA GLY A 105 -7.87 -19.80 0.66
C GLY A 105 -7.63 -20.69 -0.56
N TYR A 106 -6.70 -20.33 -1.45
CA TYR A 106 -6.38 -21.10 -2.66
C TYR A 106 -5.17 -22.00 -2.45
N ARG A 107 -5.20 -23.16 -3.10
CA ARG A 107 -4.03 -24.00 -3.31
C ARG A 107 -3.53 -23.80 -4.73
N ILE A 108 -2.27 -23.36 -4.87
CA ILE A 108 -1.67 -23.10 -6.17
C ILE A 108 -0.33 -23.81 -6.38
N GLU A 109 0.02 -24.02 -7.64
CA GLU A 109 1.35 -24.35 -8.12
C GLU A 109 1.78 -23.28 -9.14
N ILE A 110 3.04 -22.86 -9.10
CA ILE A 110 3.59 -21.88 -10.04
C ILE A 110 4.56 -22.59 -10.97
N ILE A 111 4.40 -22.35 -12.27
CA ILE A 111 5.28 -22.85 -13.32
C ILE A 111 5.99 -21.69 -14.02
N GLU A 112 7.31 -21.82 -14.17
CA GLU A 112 8.16 -20.87 -14.88
C GLU A 112 8.76 -21.60 -16.09
N PRO A 113 8.09 -21.59 -17.26
CA PRO A 113 8.60 -22.22 -18.47
C PRO A 113 9.91 -21.56 -18.96
N ASP A 114 10.81 -22.37 -19.50
CA ASP A 114 12.12 -21.95 -20.02
C ASP A 114 12.17 -22.27 -21.54
N PRO A 115 12.74 -21.40 -22.40
CA PRO A 115 13.03 -21.75 -23.78
C PRO A 115 13.89 -23.01 -23.90
N PHE A 116 13.74 -23.70 -25.03
CA PHE A 116 14.57 -24.86 -25.34
C PHE A 116 16.03 -24.42 -25.53
N ARG A 117 16.94 -24.97 -24.72
CA ARG A 117 18.39 -24.78 -24.87
C ARG A 117 19.06 -26.09 -25.25
N VAL A 118 19.91 -26.01 -26.28
CA VAL A 118 20.79 -27.13 -26.66
C VAL A 118 21.69 -27.46 -25.47
N ASP A 119 21.85 -28.75 -25.19
CA ASP A 119 22.58 -29.32 -24.03
C ASP A 119 21.88 -29.25 -22.67
N GLU A 120 20.73 -28.55 -22.55
CA GLU A 120 19.87 -28.59 -21.35
C GLU A 120 18.61 -29.45 -21.59
N ASN A 121 17.99 -29.34 -22.77
CA ASN A 121 16.73 -30.00 -23.11
C ASN A 121 16.91 -31.26 -23.98
N SER A 122 15.88 -32.12 -23.98
CA SER A 122 15.84 -33.38 -24.72
C SER A 122 14.76 -33.41 -25.81
N VAL A 123 14.92 -34.32 -26.79
CA VAL A 123 13.92 -34.53 -27.84
C VAL A 123 12.60 -34.99 -27.21
N GLY A 124 11.53 -34.21 -27.46
CA GLY A 124 10.20 -34.43 -26.87
C GLY A 124 9.79 -33.34 -25.89
N ASP A 125 10.71 -32.50 -25.44
CA ASP A 125 10.41 -31.33 -24.62
C ASP A 125 9.62 -30.28 -25.42
N ALA A 126 8.84 -29.47 -24.71
CA ALA A 126 8.07 -28.38 -25.30
C ALA A 126 9.02 -27.33 -25.91
N LEU A 127 8.72 -26.91 -27.14
CA LEU A 127 9.43 -25.83 -27.81
C LEU A 127 8.70 -24.52 -27.56
N TRP A 128 9.21 -23.76 -26.59
CA TRP A 128 8.74 -22.41 -26.29
C TRP A 128 9.50 -21.35 -27.08
N ILE A 129 8.89 -20.17 -27.24
CA ILE A 129 9.58 -18.98 -27.77
C ILE A 129 10.60 -18.48 -26.76
N GLU A 130 11.61 -17.72 -27.21
CA GLU A 130 12.67 -17.21 -26.33
C GLU A 130 12.14 -16.32 -25.19
N ASP A 131 11.12 -15.51 -25.48
CA ASP A 131 10.53 -14.56 -24.53
C ASP A 131 9.66 -15.23 -23.43
N ILE A 132 9.49 -16.55 -23.46
CA ILE A 132 8.68 -17.28 -22.47
C ILE A 132 9.18 -17.09 -21.03
N ILE A 133 10.46 -16.70 -20.85
CA ILE A 133 11.06 -16.37 -19.55
C ILE A 133 10.35 -15.22 -18.81
N TYR A 134 9.59 -14.38 -19.54
CA TYR A 134 8.79 -13.30 -18.96
C TYR A 134 7.36 -13.76 -18.64
N GLU A 135 7.00 -15.00 -18.96
CA GLU A 135 5.68 -15.56 -18.73
C GLU A 135 5.73 -16.66 -17.67
N TRP A 136 4.80 -16.64 -16.73
CA TRP A 136 4.67 -17.67 -15.71
C TRP A 136 3.21 -18.04 -15.49
N GLY A 137 2.99 -19.32 -15.20
CA GLY A 137 1.65 -19.88 -15.02
C GLY A 137 1.34 -20.11 -13.56
N VAL A 138 0.10 -19.84 -13.17
CA VAL A 138 -0.46 -20.19 -11.86
C VAL A 138 -1.52 -21.27 -12.07
N ILE A 139 -1.22 -22.49 -11.63
CA ILE A 139 -2.17 -23.59 -11.61
C ILE A 139 -2.93 -23.51 -10.29
N VAL A 140 -4.26 -23.37 -10.35
CA VAL A 140 -5.14 -23.29 -9.19
C VAL A 140 -5.88 -24.61 -9.04
N HIS A 141 -5.73 -25.25 -7.88
CA HIS A 141 -6.33 -26.56 -7.58
C HIS A 141 -7.56 -26.44 -6.71
N GLY A 142 -8.59 -27.24 -7.00
CA GLY A 142 -9.74 -27.43 -6.13
C GLY A 142 -10.62 -26.19 -5.92
N SER A 143 -10.35 -25.12 -6.66
CA SER A 143 -11.28 -24.00 -6.77
C SER A 143 -12.41 -24.44 -7.69
N PRO A 144 -13.69 -24.29 -7.31
CA PRO A 144 -14.76 -24.43 -8.29
C PRO A 144 -14.45 -23.48 -9.43
N SER A 145 -14.52 -23.97 -10.68
CA SER A 145 -14.57 -23.08 -11.81
C SER A 145 -15.72 -22.10 -11.54
N LEU A 146 -15.39 -20.84 -11.27
CA LEU A 146 -16.39 -19.80 -11.12
C LEU A 146 -16.89 -19.50 -12.53
N GLU A 147 -17.79 -20.36 -13.01
CA GLU A 147 -18.45 -20.21 -14.29
C GLU A 147 -19.48 -19.09 -14.18
N ILE A 148 -19.06 -17.88 -14.52
CA ILE A 148 -19.97 -16.75 -14.60
C ILE A 148 -20.57 -16.75 -16.01
N TYR A 149 -21.80 -17.25 -16.10
CA TYR A 149 -22.58 -17.23 -17.33
C TYR A 149 -23.16 -15.84 -17.58
N PHE A 150 -23.11 -15.39 -18.83
CA PHE A 150 -23.87 -14.21 -19.26
C PHE A 150 -25.37 -14.44 -19.07
N ARG A 151 -26.04 -13.48 -18.43
CA ARG A 151 -27.47 -13.54 -18.16
C ARG A 151 -28.15 -12.30 -18.72
N VAL A 152 -29.18 -12.53 -19.53
CA VAL A 152 -30.03 -11.45 -20.04
C VAL A 152 -30.65 -10.73 -18.84
N ASP A 153 -30.59 -9.40 -18.83
CA ASP A 153 -31.00 -8.48 -17.75
C ASP A 153 -30.09 -8.42 -16.49
N GLU A 154 -29.03 -9.23 -16.40
CA GLU A 154 -28.00 -9.13 -15.35
C GLU A 154 -26.62 -8.70 -15.91
N SER A 155 -26.30 -9.07 -17.15
CA SER A 155 -25.02 -8.82 -17.83
C SER A 155 -25.13 -7.71 -18.90
N ALA A 156 -24.05 -6.95 -19.13
CA ALA A 156 -24.02 -5.82 -20.06
C ALA A 156 -23.62 -6.23 -21.50
N VAL A 157 -24.11 -5.47 -22.50
CA VAL A 157 -23.74 -5.70 -23.91
C VAL A 157 -22.24 -5.50 -24.11
N GLY A 158 -21.56 -6.55 -24.58
CA GLY A 158 -20.10 -6.57 -24.77
C GLY A 158 -19.35 -7.46 -23.77
N GLU A 159 -20.03 -7.97 -22.74
CA GLU A 159 -19.45 -8.94 -21.81
C GLU A 159 -19.33 -10.36 -22.44
N PRO A 160 -18.33 -11.17 -22.04
CA PRO A 160 -18.20 -12.55 -22.48
C PRO A 160 -19.42 -13.41 -22.11
N LEU A 161 -19.78 -14.37 -22.97
CA LEU A 161 -20.90 -15.29 -22.71
C LEU A 161 -20.65 -16.25 -21.54
N LEU A 162 -19.38 -16.47 -21.22
CA LEU A 162 -18.91 -17.32 -20.14
C LEU A 162 -17.54 -16.79 -19.71
N THR A 163 -17.37 -16.52 -18.42
CA THR A 163 -16.10 -16.13 -17.84
C THR A 163 -15.65 -17.19 -16.85
N PHE A 164 -14.42 -17.66 -17.01
CA PHE A 164 -13.72 -18.51 -16.04
C PHE A 164 -12.68 -17.62 -15.37
N ALA A 165 -13.04 -16.94 -14.30
CA ALA A 165 -12.11 -16.06 -13.61
C ALA A 165 -12.43 -16.03 -12.12
N ASP A 166 -11.37 -16.10 -11.31
CA ASP A 166 -11.43 -15.62 -9.94
C ASP A 166 -10.90 -14.18 -9.91
N PRO A 167 -11.78 -13.17 -9.91
CA PRO A 167 -11.36 -11.78 -10.01
C PRO A 167 -10.51 -11.35 -8.80
N ILE A 168 -10.60 -12.04 -7.65
CA ILE A 168 -9.84 -11.68 -6.45
C ILE A 168 -8.41 -12.19 -6.58
N LEU A 169 -8.21 -13.47 -6.86
CA LEU A 169 -6.86 -14.04 -6.98
C LEU A 169 -6.09 -13.40 -8.13
N GLU A 170 -6.73 -13.27 -9.30
CA GLU A 170 -6.10 -12.71 -10.50
C GLU A 170 -5.72 -11.25 -10.31
N SER A 171 -6.60 -10.42 -9.75
CA SER A 171 -6.29 -8.99 -9.53
C SER A 171 -5.13 -8.81 -8.56
N VAL A 172 -5.07 -9.60 -7.48
CA VAL A 172 -3.98 -9.55 -6.50
C VAL A 172 -2.64 -9.93 -7.14
N PHE A 173 -2.61 -10.99 -7.95
CA PHE A 173 -1.39 -11.41 -8.63
C PHE A 173 -0.98 -10.42 -9.72
N GLN A 174 -1.93 -9.85 -10.47
CA GLN A 174 -1.65 -8.82 -11.47
C GLN A 174 -1.10 -7.53 -10.85
N ASP A 175 -1.53 -7.17 -9.64
CA ASP A 175 -1.01 -6.01 -8.89
C ASP A 175 0.42 -6.26 -8.37
N LEU A 176 0.71 -7.50 -7.95
CA LEU A 176 1.96 -7.84 -7.26
C LEU A 176 3.05 -8.43 -8.16
N LYS A 177 2.70 -8.92 -9.37
CA LYS A 177 3.69 -9.44 -10.31
C LYS A 177 4.70 -8.36 -10.71
N PRO A 178 5.93 -8.73 -11.07
CA PRO A 178 6.84 -7.80 -11.72
C PRO A 178 6.19 -7.18 -12.97
N ALA A 179 6.38 -5.87 -13.15
CA ALA A 179 5.71 -5.10 -14.20
C ALA A 179 5.94 -5.69 -15.61
N ASP A 180 7.16 -6.14 -15.88
CA ASP A 180 7.60 -6.67 -17.17
C ASP A 180 7.29 -8.17 -17.39
N THR A 181 6.54 -8.82 -16.48
CA THR A 181 6.14 -10.23 -16.63
C THR A 181 4.67 -10.38 -16.97
N PHE A 182 4.30 -11.48 -17.60
CA PHE A 182 2.90 -11.87 -17.83
C PHE A 182 2.57 -13.10 -16.98
N VAL A 183 1.42 -13.07 -16.30
CA VAL A 183 0.93 -14.20 -15.52
C VAL A 183 -0.38 -14.70 -16.12
N TYR A 184 -0.47 -16.01 -16.34
CA TYR A 184 -1.70 -16.68 -16.78
C TYR A 184 -2.16 -17.69 -15.73
N PHE A 185 -3.47 -17.93 -15.68
CA PHE A 185 -4.09 -18.81 -14.69
C PHE A 185 -4.67 -20.04 -15.37
N ILE A 186 -4.43 -21.21 -14.77
CA ILE A 186 -4.99 -22.48 -15.18
C ILE A 186 -5.81 -23.01 -14.02
N TYR A 187 -7.12 -23.09 -14.19
CA TYR A 187 -8.01 -23.66 -13.19
C TYR A 187 -8.20 -25.16 -13.48
N GLN A 188 -7.89 -25.99 -12.49
CA GLN A 188 -8.08 -27.44 -12.57
C GLN A 188 -9.16 -27.88 -11.58
N GLU A 189 -10.23 -28.45 -12.11
CA GLU A 189 -11.19 -29.24 -11.32
C GLU A 189 -10.56 -30.59 -11.01
N GLU A 190 -10.60 -31.01 -9.74
CA GLU A 190 -10.20 -32.37 -9.34
C GLU A 190 -11.13 -33.44 -9.92
#